data_AF-A0A2A8D2F2-F1
#
_entry.id   AF-A0A2A8D2F2-F1
#
_cell.length_a   1.000
_cell.length_b   1.000
_cell.length_c   1.000
_cell.angle_alpha   90.00
_cell.angle_beta   90.00
_cell.angle_gamma   90.00
#
_symmetry.space_group_name_H-M   'P 1'
#
loop_
_entity.id
_entity.type
_entity.pdbx_description
1 polymer ?
#
loop_
_entity_poly.entity_id
_entity_poly.type
_entity_poly.pdbx_seq_one_letter_code
_entity_poly.pdbx_strand_id
1 'polypeptide(L)'
;MTTAEAVRPWLLSVVLAPLIAYIVYGYAAGIYTVFDTASLLIHEAGHFFFRPFGWALFLLGGSLYQLILPGLFVWTFLRSEYPPGVQVSCVWLGQNAMNVATYIADARDRSLPLITGDVNSHDWWQLLGAAGLLPYDDLIAAGVVVIGMVAFTAALLAPRWMWT
;
A
#
# COMPACT_ATOMS: atom_id res chain seq x y z
N MET A 1 29.42 -21.65 10.39
CA MET A 1 28.40 -20.64 10.70
C MET A 1 27.75 -21.05 12.00
N THR A 2 27.79 -20.21 13.03
CA THR A 2 27.10 -20.46 14.30
C THR A 2 25.59 -20.32 14.09
N THR A 3 24.78 -20.90 14.98
CA THR A 3 23.32 -20.69 14.97
C THR A 3 22.96 -19.20 15.07
N ALA A 4 23.73 -18.42 15.84
CA ALA A 4 23.55 -16.97 15.96
C ALA A 4 23.81 -16.23 14.63
N GLU A 5 24.84 -16.62 13.88
CA GLU A 5 25.15 -16.05 12.56
C GLU A 5 24.06 -16.37 11.52
N ALA A 6 23.47 -17.56 11.58
CA ALA A 6 22.40 -17.96 10.68
C ALA A 6 21.06 -17.24 10.97
N VAL A 7 20.79 -16.88 12.24
CA VAL A 7 19.53 -16.26 12.67
C VAL A 7 19.56 -14.73 12.57
N ARG A 8 20.73 -14.10 12.71
CA ARG A 8 20.88 -12.63 12.70
C ARG A 8 20.14 -11.92 11.54
N PRO A 9 20.19 -12.40 10.27
CA PRO A 9 19.49 -11.75 9.16
C PRO A 9 17.96 -11.74 9.31
N TRP A 10 17.40 -12.68 10.06
CA TRP A 10 15.96 -12.91 10.21
C TRP A 10 15.32 -12.18 11.39
N LEU A 11 16.13 -11.56 12.26
CA LEU A 11 15.62 -10.90 13.47
C LEU A 11 14.56 -9.84 13.14
N LEU A 12 14.78 -9.05 12.10
CA LEU A 12 13.79 -8.05 11.68
C LEU A 12 12.53 -8.70 11.11
N SER A 13 12.64 -9.80 10.36
CA SER A 13 11.46 -10.54 9.88
C SER A 13 10.58 -11.05 11.03
N VAL A 14 11.20 -11.53 12.12
CA VAL A 14 10.47 -11.96 13.33
C VAL A 14 9.70 -10.81 13.98
N VAL A 15 10.28 -9.61 13.99
CA VAL A 15 9.62 -8.41 14.53
C VAL A 15 8.54 -7.87 13.58
N LEU A 16 8.77 -7.92 12.27
CA LEU A 16 7.81 -7.42 11.28
C LEU A 16 6.62 -8.35 11.08
N ALA A 17 6.75 -9.65 11.29
CA ALA A 17 5.66 -10.61 11.15
C ALA A 17 4.40 -10.26 11.98
N PRO A 18 4.47 -9.98 13.30
CA PRO A 18 3.30 -9.57 14.07
C PRO A 18 2.74 -8.21 13.64
N LEU A 19 3.58 -7.27 13.19
CA LEU A 19 3.11 -5.99 12.65
C LEU A 19 2.31 -6.19 11.34
N ILE A 20 2.83 -7.01 10.42
CA ILE A 20 2.12 -7.38 9.19
C ILE A 20 0.81 -8.08 9.53
N ALA A 21 0.81 -9.02 10.47
CA ALA A 21 -0.40 -9.69 10.92
C ALA A 21 -1.44 -8.71 11.48
N TYR A 22 -1.00 -7.72 12.26
CA TYR A 22 -1.86 -6.64 12.76
C TYR A 22 -2.46 -5.79 11.62
N ILE A 23 -1.65 -5.41 10.63
CA ILE A 23 -2.12 -4.65 9.46
C ILE A 23 -3.13 -5.47 8.64
N VAL A 24 -2.85 -6.74 8.37
CA VAL A 24 -3.76 -7.64 7.64
C VAL A 24 -5.05 -7.86 8.42
N TYR A 25 -4.97 -8.04 9.74
CA TYR A 25 -6.15 -8.12 10.60
C TYR A 25 -6.96 -6.84 10.57
N GLY A 26 -6.32 -5.67 10.67
CA GLY A 26 -6.97 -4.37 10.60
C GLY A 26 -7.72 -4.18 9.28
N TYR A 27 -7.06 -4.50 8.16
CA TYR A 27 -7.70 -4.53 6.83
C TYR A 27 -8.91 -5.46 6.80
N ALA A 28 -8.75 -6.73 7.21
CA ALA A 28 -9.82 -7.73 7.15
C ALA A 28 -11.00 -7.42 8.09
N ALA A 29 -10.74 -6.76 9.21
CA ALA A 29 -11.75 -6.36 10.19
C ALA A 29 -12.37 -4.97 9.89
N GLY A 30 -11.93 -4.28 8.83
CA GLY A 30 -12.39 -2.92 8.51
C GLY A 30 -12.01 -1.87 9.57
N ILE A 31 -10.91 -2.09 10.29
CA ILE A 31 -10.45 -1.20 11.37
C ILE A 31 -9.55 -0.13 10.78
N TYR A 32 -9.93 1.13 10.96
CA TYR A 32 -9.08 2.26 10.65
C TYR A 32 -7.99 2.44 11.72
N THR A 33 -6.74 2.47 11.29
CA THR A 33 -5.55 2.53 12.16
C THR A 33 -4.78 3.84 11.94
N VAL A 34 -3.75 4.08 12.78
CA VAL A 34 -2.85 5.22 12.60
C VAL A 34 -2.10 5.19 11.25
N PHE A 35 -1.88 3.99 10.67
CA PHE A 35 -1.23 3.85 9.38
C PHE A 35 -2.12 4.36 8.23
N ASP A 36 -3.44 4.27 8.39
CA ASP A 36 -4.39 4.76 7.40
C ASP A 36 -4.41 6.29 7.35
N THR A 37 -4.22 6.96 8.49
CA THR A 37 -4.03 8.44 8.51
C THR A 37 -2.78 8.86 7.76
N ALA A 38 -1.67 8.14 7.93
CA ALA A 38 -0.45 8.41 7.17
C ALA A 38 -0.65 8.13 5.66
N SER A 39 -1.36 7.07 5.33
CA SER A 39 -1.71 6.68 3.95
C SER A 39 -2.55 7.76 3.27
N LEU A 40 -3.55 8.29 3.98
CA LEU A 40 -4.41 9.38 3.52
C LEU A 40 -3.62 10.66 3.24
N LEU A 41 -2.67 11.04 4.11
CA LEU A 41 -1.82 12.20 3.86
C LEU A 41 -1.00 12.06 2.56
N ILE A 42 -0.50 10.86 2.29
CA ILE A 42 0.23 10.56 1.06
C ILE A 42 -0.72 10.60 -0.14
N HIS A 43 -1.94 10.09 0.01
CA HIS A 43 -2.98 10.15 -1.02
C HIS A 43 -3.24 11.60 -1.48
N GLU A 44 -3.48 12.51 -0.54
CA GLU A 44 -3.72 13.92 -0.87
C GLU A 44 -2.51 14.59 -1.53
N ALA A 45 -1.29 14.24 -1.08
CA ALA A 45 -0.07 14.69 -1.73
C ALA A 45 0.02 14.20 -3.19
N GLY A 46 -0.49 13.00 -3.47
CA GLY A 46 -0.58 12.45 -4.81
C GLY A 46 -1.43 13.33 -5.73
N HIS A 47 -2.64 13.75 -5.31
CA HIS A 47 -3.45 14.68 -6.10
C HIS A 47 -2.70 15.97 -6.43
N PHE A 48 -1.94 16.52 -5.48
CA PHE A 48 -1.10 17.70 -5.71
C PHE A 48 -0.05 17.46 -6.81
N PHE A 49 0.71 16.37 -6.72
CA PHE A 49 1.74 16.05 -7.72
C PHE A 49 1.17 15.72 -9.09
N PHE A 50 -0.01 15.10 -9.15
CA PHE A 50 -0.61 14.64 -10.39
C PHE A 50 -1.58 15.65 -11.05
N ARG A 51 -1.88 16.77 -10.39
CA ARG A 51 -2.73 17.85 -10.90
C ARG A 51 -2.41 18.32 -12.33
N PRO A 52 -1.14 18.43 -12.77
CA PRO A 52 -0.84 18.91 -14.12
C PRO A 52 -1.20 17.93 -15.25
N PHE A 53 -1.47 16.65 -14.94
CA PHE A 53 -1.59 15.60 -15.95
C PHE A 53 -3.03 15.28 -16.40
N GLY A 54 -3.97 16.17 -16.09
CA GLY A 54 -5.38 16.04 -16.48
C GLY A 54 -6.21 15.22 -15.49
N TRP A 55 -7.52 15.17 -15.73
CA TRP A 55 -8.52 14.66 -14.77
C TRP A 55 -8.26 13.22 -14.33
N ALA A 56 -8.05 12.29 -15.27
CA ALA A 56 -7.89 10.87 -14.92
C ALA A 56 -6.65 10.65 -14.05
N LEU A 57 -5.50 11.22 -14.43
CA LEU A 57 -4.26 11.09 -13.66
C LEU A 57 -4.31 11.86 -12.34
N PHE A 58 -5.02 13.00 -12.28
CA PHE A 58 -5.26 13.70 -11.04
C PHE A 58 -6.00 12.81 -10.03
N LEU A 59 -7.12 12.17 -10.42
CA LEU A 59 -7.90 11.28 -9.55
C LEU A 59 -7.10 10.01 -9.19
N LEU A 60 -6.44 9.38 -10.17
CA LEU A 60 -5.55 8.23 -9.89
C LEU A 60 -4.37 8.61 -9.00
N GLY A 61 -3.94 9.88 -9.05
CA GLY A 61 -2.71 10.37 -8.48
C GLY A 61 -2.55 10.09 -7.00
N GLY A 62 -3.63 10.16 -6.24
CA GLY A 62 -3.60 9.82 -4.82
C GLY A 62 -3.19 8.37 -4.57
N SER A 63 -3.92 7.44 -5.18
CA SER A 63 -3.62 6.00 -5.06
C SER A 63 -2.28 5.62 -5.70
N LEU A 64 -1.92 6.24 -6.83
CA LEU A 64 -0.63 6.00 -7.48
C LEU A 64 0.53 6.44 -6.58
N TYR A 65 0.44 7.63 -5.98
CA TYR A 65 1.52 8.15 -5.16
C TYR A 65 1.69 7.35 -3.85
N GLN A 66 0.60 6.84 -3.28
CA GLN A 66 0.63 5.89 -2.16
C GLN A 66 1.47 4.64 -2.45
N LEU A 67 1.52 4.19 -3.70
CA LEU A 67 2.34 3.02 -4.09
C LEU A 67 3.73 3.42 -4.58
N ILE A 68 3.83 4.49 -5.38
CA ILE A 68 5.09 4.97 -5.95
C ILE A 68 6.06 5.36 -4.85
N LEU A 69 5.62 6.14 -3.86
CA LEU A 69 6.51 6.65 -2.82
C LEU A 69 7.22 5.52 -2.07
N PRO A 70 6.54 4.58 -1.37
CA PRO A 70 7.22 3.46 -0.73
C PRO A 70 7.97 2.57 -1.74
N GLY A 71 7.45 2.41 -2.97
CA GLY A 71 8.13 1.69 -4.05
C GLY A 71 9.50 2.27 -4.42
N LEU A 72 9.66 3.59 -4.40
CA LEU A 72 10.96 4.26 -4.61
C LEU A 72 11.93 3.94 -3.46
N PHE A 73 11.46 3.84 -2.22
CA PHE A 73 12.30 3.40 -1.09
C PHE A 73 12.71 1.93 -1.24
N VAL A 74 11.80 1.05 -1.64
CA VAL A 74 12.12 -0.36 -1.96
C VAL A 74 13.23 -0.41 -3.01
N TRP A 75 13.06 0.30 -4.13
CA TRP A 75 14.05 0.36 -5.20
C TRP A 75 15.41 0.90 -4.72
N THR A 76 15.39 1.98 -3.94
CA THR A 76 16.61 2.61 -3.43
C THR A 76 17.39 1.68 -2.50
N PHE A 77 16.70 1.01 -1.57
CA PHE A 77 17.37 0.10 -0.62
C PHE A 77 17.78 -1.23 -1.25
N LEU A 78 17.08 -1.69 -2.29
CA LEU A 78 17.54 -2.81 -3.12
C LEU A 78 18.85 -2.46 -3.83
N ARG A 79 18.93 -1.27 -4.43
CA ARG A 79 20.13 -0.77 -5.13
C ARG A 79 21.33 -0.58 -4.20
N SER A 80 21.07 -0.25 -2.94
CA SER A 80 22.11 -0.05 -1.92
C SER A 80 22.43 -1.33 -1.15
N GLU A 81 21.89 -2.48 -1.53
CA GLU A 81 22.07 -3.77 -0.85
C GLU A 81 21.85 -3.66 0.67
N TYR A 82 20.78 -2.95 1.07
CA TYR A 82 20.45 -2.69 2.47
C TYR A 82 19.16 -3.40 2.87
N PRO A 83 19.23 -4.67 3.33
CA PRO A 83 18.06 -5.50 3.59
C PRO A 83 17.06 -4.88 4.57
N PRO A 84 17.47 -4.29 5.73
CA PRO A 84 16.49 -3.71 6.65
C PRO A 84 15.62 -2.61 6.01
N GLY A 85 16.21 -1.80 5.13
CA GLY A 85 15.47 -0.78 4.39
C GLY A 85 14.46 -1.38 3.42
N VAL A 86 14.84 -2.44 2.70
CA VAL A 86 13.91 -3.19 1.82
C VAL A 86 12.75 -3.77 2.63
N GLN A 87 13.03 -4.40 3.77
CA GLN A 87 11.98 -5.00 4.59
C GLN A 87 10.96 -3.97 5.07
N VAL A 88 11.42 -2.85 5.66
CA VAL A 88 10.53 -1.81 6.18
C VAL A 88 9.75 -1.13 5.05
N SER A 89 10.40 -0.81 3.94
CA SER A 89 9.73 -0.15 2.79
C SER A 89 8.73 -1.08 2.09
N CYS A 90 8.98 -2.39 2.03
CA CYS A 90 8.01 -3.37 1.54
C CYS A 90 6.80 -3.50 2.47
N VAL A 91 6.98 -3.44 3.81
CA VAL A 91 5.82 -3.38 4.73
C VAL A 91 5.02 -2.11 4.52
N TRP A 92 5.69 -0.97 4.34
CA TRP A 92 5.02 0.31 4.07
C TRP A 92 4.27 0.31 2.73
N LEU A 93 4.85 -0.26 1.68
CA LEU A 93 4.20 -0.48 0.39
C LEU A 93 2.97 -1.39 0.54
N GLY A 94 3.10 -2.49 1.28
CA GLY A 94 2.02 -3.43 1.50
C GLY A 94 0.84 -2.82 2.26
N GLN A 95 1.13 -2.00 3.28
CA GLN A 95 0.09 -1.30 4.02
C GLN A 95 -0.63 -0.26 3.14
N ASN A 96 0.09 0.52 2.33
CA ASN A 96 -0.54 1.45 1.37
C ASN A 96 -1.40 0.71 0.35
N ALA A 97 -0.95 -0.43 -0.16
CA ALA A 97 -1.73 -1.24 -1.09
C ALA A 97 -3.05 -1.72 -0.46
N MET A 98 -3.04 -2.17 0.80
CA MET A 98 -4.28 -2.54 1.50
C MET A 98 -5.21 -1.34 1.68
N ASN A 99 -4.68 -0.17 2.03
CA ASN A 99 -5.46 1.06 2.17
C ASN A 99 -6.09 1.48 0.83
N VAL A 100 -5.32 1.46 -0.27
CA VAL A 100 -5.83 1.69 -1.63
C VAL A 100 -6.89 0.67 -2.01
N ALA A 101 -6.69 -0.62 -1.68
CA ALA A 101 -7.68 -1.66 -1.96
C ALA A 101 -9.01 -1.41 -1.25
N THR A 102 -8.99 -0.99 0.02
CA THR A 102 -10.20 -0.58 0.75
C THR A 102 -10.90 0.59 0.04
N TYR A 103 -10.13 1.59 -0.39
CA TYR A 103 -10.68 2.76 -1.11
C TYR A 103 -11.26 2.39 -2.48
N ILE A 104 -10.65 1.45 -3.21
CA ILE A 104 -11.22 0.93 -4.46
C ILE A 104 -12.53 0.19 -4.19
N ALA A 105 -12.55 -0.72 -3.21
CA ALA A 105 -13.73 -1.52 -2.90
C ALA A 105 -14.93 -0.67 -2.45
N ASP A 106 -14.68 0.50 -1.85
CA ASP A 106 -15.72 1.46 -1.47
C ASP A 106 -16.29 2.25 -2.67
N ALA A 107 -15.77 2.09 -3.89
CA ALA A 107 -16.15 2.95 -5.02
C ALA A 107 -17.66 2.98 -5.32
N ARG A 108 -18.37 1.86 -5.21
CA ARG A 108 -19.85 1.86 -5.40
C ARG A 108 -20.58 2.41 -4.18
N ASP A 109 -20.17 2.00 -2.99
CA ASP A 109 -20.87 2.29 -1.73
C ASP A 109 -20.64 3.71 -1.23
N ARG A 110 -19.43 4.25 -1.45
CA ARG A 110 -18.96 5.59 -1.05
C ARG A 110 -19.24 5.86 0.42
N SER A 111 -18.99 4.85 1.24
CA SER A 111 -19.25 4.85 2.68
C SER A 111 -18.09 5.45 3.48
N LEU A 112 -16.89 5.51 2.90
CA LEU A 112 -15.73 6.08 3.57
C LEU A 112 -15.87 7.61 3.70
N PRO A 113 -15.51 8.18 4.86
CA PRO A 113 -15.50 9.63 5.03
C PRO A 113 -14.37 10.25 4.19
N LEU A 114 -14.74 11.16 3.29
CA LEU A 114 -13.79 11.88 2.43
C LEU A 114 -13.38 13.21 3.06
N ILE A 115 -12.13 13.64 2.85
CA ILE A 115 -11.63 14.94 3.35
C ILE A 115 -12.43 16.12 2.77
N THR A 116 -12.87 15.98 1.52
CA THR A 116 -13.69 16.98 0.82
C THR A 116 -15.07 17.16 1.45
N GLY A 117 -15.58 16.16 2.16
CA GLY A 117 -16.95 16.10 2.67
C GLY A 117 -18.03 15.83 1.61
N ASP A 118 -17.67 15.67 0.32
CA ASP A 118 -18.60 15.38 -0.77
C ASP A 118 -18.39 13.96 -1.30
N VAL A 119 -19.38 13.08 -1.10
CA VAL A 119 -19.35 11.69 -1.58
C VAL A 119 -19.13 11.56 -3.09
N ASN A 120 -19.48 12.58 -3.89
CA ASN A 120 -19.26 12.55 -5.34
C ASN A 120 -17.80 12.84 -5.73
N SER A 121 -16.97 13.29 -4.80
CA SER A 121 -15.54 13.48 -5.05
C SER A 121 -14.73 12.20 -4.91
N HIS A 122 -15.37 11.05 -4.64
CA HIS A 122 -14.68 9.77 -4.51
C HIS A 122 -13.97 9.40 -5.82
N ASP A 123 -12.64 9.25 -5.79
CA ASP A 123 -11.82 9.13 -7.01
C ASP A 123 -12.14 7.87 -7.79
N TRP A 124 -12.15 6.71 -7.11
CA TRP A 124 -12.42 5.43 -7.76
C TRP A 124 -13.86 5.32 -8.28
N TRP A 125 -14.84 5.92 -7.60
CA TRP A 125 -16.20 6.01 -8.13
C TRP A 125 -16.23 6.77 -9.46
N GLN A 126 -15.58 7.94 -9.52
CA GLN A 126 -15.50 8.77 -10.72
C GLN A 126 -14.76 8.05 -11.86
N LEU A 127 -13.60 7.46 -11.56
CA LEU A 127 -12.75 6.76 -12.53
C LEU A 127 -13.43 5.52 -13.11
N LEU A 128 -13.92 4.63 -12.24
CA LEU A 128 -14.61 3.42 -12.67
C LEU A 128 -15.95 3.74 -13.32
N GLY A 129 -16.63 4.79 -12.87
CA GLY A 129 -17.88 5.26 -13.48
C GLY A 129 -17.66 5.73 -14.91
N ALA A 130 -16.67 6.58 -15.14
CA ALA A 130 -16.31 7.05 -16.48
C ALA A 130 -15.86 5.91 -17.41
N ALA A 131 -15.22 4.87 -16.87
CA ALA A 131 -14.79 3.71 -17.63
C ALA A 131 -15.88 2.65 -17.85
N GLY A 132 -17.06 2.78 -17.21
CA GLY A 132 -18.08 1.72 -17.22
C GLY A 132 -17.66 0.46 -16.45
N LEU A 133 -16.73 0.58 -15.51
CA LEU A 133 -16.11 -0.51 -14.76
C LEU A 133 -16.52 -0.57 -13.27
N LEU A 134 -17.48 0.26 -12.83
CA LEU A 134 -17.96 0.26 -11.43
C LEU A 134 -18.30 -1.14 -10.86
N PRO A 135 -18.94 -2.06 -11.61
CA PRO A 135 -19.23 -3.41 -11.09
C PRO A 135 -17.99 -4.28 -10.80
N TYR A 136 -16.80 -3.84 -11.20
CA TYR A 136 -15.54 -4.57 -11.03
C TYR A 136 -14.64 -4.00 -9.93
N ASP A 137 -15.12 -3.05 -9.13
CA ASP A 137 -14.37 -2.46 -8.02
C ASP A 137 -13.78 -3.51 -7.06
N ASP A 138 -14.57 -4.50 -6.63
CA ASP A 138 -14.11 -5.59 -5.75
C ASP A 138 -12.96 -6.41 -6.39
N LEU A 139 -13.06 -6.67 -7.70
CA LEU A 139 -12.04 -7.42 -8.44
C LEU A 139 -10.74 -6.62 -8.56
N ILE A 140 -10.85 -5.31 -8.84
CA ILE A 140 -9.69 -4.42 -8.93
C ILE A 140 -9.05 -4.27 -7.55
N ALA A 141 -9.85 -4.08 -6.50
CA ALA A 141 -9.40 -4.04 -5.12
C ALA A 141 -8.64 -5.32 -4.76
N ALA A 142 -9.19 -6.50 -5.09
CA ALA A 142 -8.51 -7.78 -4.86
C ALA A 142 -7.15 -7.87 -5.57
N GLY A 143 -7.03 -7.32 -6.79
CA GLY A 143 -5.76 -7.19 -7.49
C GLY A 143 -4.73 -6.37 -6.70
N VAL A 144 -5.16 -5.27 -6.08
CA VAL A 144 -4.29 -4.43 -5.25
C VAL A 144 -3.96 -5.10 -3.90
N VAL A 145 -4.88 -5.87 -3.31
CA VAL A 145 -4.59 -6.73 -2.14
C VAL A 145 -3.45 -7.69 -2.45
N VAL A 146 -3.44 -8.31 -3.63
CA VAL A 146 -2.35 -9.21 -4.05
C VAL A 146 -1.01 -8.47 -4.07
N ILE A 147 -0.96 -7.23 -4.56
CA ILE A 147 0.26 -6.41 -4.52
C ILE A 147 0.73 -6.25 -3.07
N GLY A 148 -0.19 -5.96 -2.15
CA GLY A 148 0.15 -5.81 -0.74
C GLY A 148 0.67 -7.10 -0.09
N MET A 149 0.03 -8.23 -0.37
CA MET A 149 0.48 -9.54 0.11
C MET A 149 1.85 -9.95 -0.44
N VAL A 150 2.12 -9.64 -1.72
CA VAL A 150 3.43 -9.85 -2.33
C VAL A 150 4.49 -8.99 -1.65
N ALA A 151 4.19 -7.71 -1.38
CA ALA A 151 5.10 -6.81 -0.67
C ALA A 151 5.40 -7.30 0.75
N PHE A 152 4.39 -7.72 1.53
CA PHE A 152 4.60 -8.30 2.86
C PHE A 152 5.45 -9.58 2.81
N THR A 153 5.20 -10.46 1.84
CA THR A 153 5.98 -11.69 1.66
C THR A 153 7.44 -11.35 1.32
N ALA A 154 7.66 -10.39 0.41
CA ALA A 154 8.99 -9.91 0.08
C ALA A 154 9.70 -9.31 1.30
N ALA A 155 8.98 -8.56 2.15
CA ALA A 155 9.54 -8.01 3.38
C ALA A 155 10.05 -9.10 4.34
N LEU A 156 9.29 -10.19 4.51
CA LEU A 156 9.68 -11.27 5.41
C LEU A 156 10.83 -12.11 4.86
N LEU A 157 10.90 -12.26 3.53
CA LEU A 157 11.85 -13.13 2.85
C LEU A 157 13.11 -12.42 2.34
N ALA A 158 13.18 -11.08 2.34
CA ALA A 158 14.35 -10.33 1.84
C ALA A 158 15.72 -10.86 2.34
N PRO A 159 15.89 -11.25 3.63
CA PRO A 159 17.15 -11.80 4.11
C PRO A 159 17.62 -13.05 3.36
N ARG A 160 16.71 -13.82 2.76
CA ARG A 160 17.03 -15.05 2.01
C ARG A 160 17.89 -14.80 0.77
N TRP A 161 17.74 -13.64 0.12
CA TRP A 161 18.37 -13.33 -1.15
C TRP A 161 19.41 -12.22 -1.07
N MET A 162 19.38 -11.43 0.01
CA MET A 162 20.26 -10.27 0.17
C MET A 162 21.35 -10.48 1.22
N TRP A 163 21.37 -11.63 1.90
CA TRP A 163 22.33 -11.93 2.98
C TRP A 163 23.22 -13.14 2.67
N THR A 164 23.40 -13.46 1.39
CA THR A 164 24.30 -14.49 0.88
C THR A 164 25.68 -13.94 0.62
#